data_AF-A0AAI9C2Z8-F1
#
_entry.id   AF-A0AAI9C2Z8-F1
#
_cell.length_a   1.000
_cell.length_b   1.000
_cell.length_c   1.000
_cell.angle_alpha   90.00
_cell.angle_beta   90.00
_cell.angle_gamma   90.00
#
_symmetry.space_group_name_H-M   'P 1'
#
loop_
_entity.id
_entity.type
_entity.pdbx_description
1 polymer ?
#
loop_
_entity_poly.entity_id
_entity_poly.type
_entity_poly.pdbx_seq_one_letter_code
_entity_poly.pdbx_strand_id
1 'polypeptide(L)'
;MPRLKQMSLPMPAAILALLLLSGCHLTRNQALSPKPEAGTVKVTVKVPEELAAKNMQVIYRSTKCTTTYWSTLDWEKRTRDSYAGLELQPVRRPGTNVYEATVAVNGGGACRWKLSNVTFGVKYGDPSRFGDDVRFGMGGNVVVMFDETDSAHGGANSEPSVSAEGVLSVKQNYYPWLMEWFIGGHRKTINLTTDADIYIKYRAPNARAIHFEPIFHPGFLTLSVQPKMKREGSETIFYYPDGSSRPEPYLDKPRFKTLQDIRMATEASH
;
A
#
# COMPACT_ATOMS: atom_id res chain seq x y z
N MET A 1 -8.82 -20.64 52.47
CA MET A 1 -7.56 -20.34 51.74
C MET A 1 -6.53 -21.42 52.06
N PRO A 2 -6.22 -22.34 51.13
CA PRO A 2 -5.11 -23.27 51.32
C PRO A 2 -3.79 -22.59 50.93
N ARG A 3 -2.77 -22.74 51.78
CA ARG A 3 -1.40 -22.28 51.52
C ARG A 3 -0.82 -23.04 50.32
N LEU A 4 -0.41 -22.32 49.27
CA LEU A 4 0.43 -22.89 48.22
C LEU A 4 1.78 -23.29 48.82
N LYS A 5 2.12 -24.59 48.73
CA LYS A 5 3.48 -25.07 48.98
C LYS A 5 4.40 -24.52 47.89
N GLN A 6 5.45 -23.81 48.28
CA GLN A 6 6.59 -23.52 47.41
C GLN A 6 7.26 -24.84 47.02
N MET A 7 7.12 -25.25 45.77
CA MET A 7 7.93 -26.30 45.17
C MET A 7 9.32 -25.74 44.87
N SER A 8 10.31 -26.11 45.66
CA SER A 8 11.72 -25.89 45.35
C SER A 8 12.15 -26.89 44.28
N LEU A 9 12.37 -26.43 43.05
CA LEU A 9 12.99 -27.26 42.02
C LEU A 9 14.48 -27.49 42.34
N PRO A 10 15.00 -28.72 42.17
CA PRO A 10 16.42 -29.00 42.38
C PRO A 10 17.28 -28.26 41.35
N MET A 11 18.41 -27.67 41.78
CA MET A 11 19.36 -26.90 40.94
C MET A 11 19.68 -27.50 39.55
N PRO A 12 19.87 -28.82 39.36
CA PRO A 12 20.12 -29.36 38.01
C PRO A 12 18.91 -29.24 37.08
N ALA A 13 17.68 -29.24 37.60
CA ALA A 13 16.46 -29.03 36.81
C ALA A 13 16.30 -27.55 36.38
N ALA A 14 16.78 -26.60 37.19
CA ALA A 14 16.80 -25.18 36.83
C ALA A 14 17.81 -24.89 35.71
N ILE A 15 18.95 -25.57 35.69
CA ILE A 15 19.99 -25.43 34.65
C ILE A 15 19.51 -26.04 33.31
N LEU A 16 18.83 -27.19 33.35
CA LEU A 16 18.23 -27.79 32.15
C LEU A 16 17.07 -26.95 31.60
N ALA A 17 16.27 -26.32 32.46
CA ALA A 17 15.22 -25.38 32.06
C ALA A 17 15.78 -24.10 31.41
N LEU A 18 16.91 -23.58 31.90
CA LEU A 18 17.61 -22.43 31.29
C LEU A 18 18.20 -22.76 29.91
N LEU A 19 18.68 -23.99 29.69
CA LEU A 19 19.18 -24.46 28.38
C LEU A 19 18.07 -24.69 27.36
N LEU A 20 16.87 -25.08 27.82
CA LEU A 20 15.68 -25.21 26.95
C LEU A 20 15.04 -23.87 26.60
N LEU A 21 15.22 -22.83 27.43
CA LEU A 21 14.79 -21.45 27.15
C LEU A 21 15.72 -20.72 26.14
N SER A 22 16.94 -21.21 25.92
CA SER A 22 17.78 -20.78 24.78
C SER A 22 17.37 -21.42 23.43
N GLY A 23 16.29 -22.20 23.40
CA GLY A 23 15.79 -22.95 22.24
C GLY A 23 15.13 -22.14 21.11
N CYS A 24 15.31 -20.82 21.03
CA CYS A 24 14.90 -20.01 19.87
C CYS A 24 16.03 -19.13 19.33
N HIS A 25 17.27 -19.63 19.33
CA HIS A 25 18.42 -18.92 18.73
C HIS A 25 18.64 -19.24 17.24
N LEU A 26 17.58 -19.56 16.50
CA LEU A 26 17.64 -19.90 15.07
C LEU A 26 16.86 -18.94 14.15
N THR A 27 16.73 -17.65 14.49
CA THR A 27 16.67 -16.62 13.45
C THR A 27 18.10 -16.23 13.12
N ARG A 28 18.69 -16.93 12.15
CA ARG A 28 20.05 -16.67 11.67
C ARG A 28 20.17 -15.26 11.09
N ASN A 29 20.36 -14.23 11.93
CA ASN A 29 20.71 -12.83 11.61
C ASN A 29 20.18 -12.29 10.26
N GLN A 30 18.88 -12.48 9.99
CA GLN A 30 18.20 -11.94 8.81
C GLN A 30 17.72 -10.49 9.03
N ALA A 31 18.08 -9.88 10.15
CA ALA A 31 17.67 -8.52 10.48
C ALA A 31 18.16 -7.51 9.43
N LEU A 32 17.32 -6.52 9.16
CA LEU A 32 17.71 -5.31 8.43
C LEU A 32 18.70 -4.52 9.28
N SER A 33 19.73 -3.99 8.64
CA SER A 33 20.66 -3.01 9.19
C SER A 33 20.92 -1.96 8.12
N PRO A 34 19.92 -1.08 7.86
CA PRO A 34 19.99 -0.12 6.77
C PRO A 34 21.16 0.83 6.93
N LYS A 35 21.84 1.14 5.82
CA LYS A 35 23.02 2.00 5.76
C LYS A 35 22.77 3.19 4.83
N PRO A 36 22.25 4.32 5.34
CA PRO A 36 21.91 5.49 4.52
C PRO A 36 23.11 6.07 3.75
N GLU A 37 24.32 5.95 4.29
CA GLU A 37 25.57 6.41 3.68
C GLU A 37 25.87 5.72 2.34
N ALA A 38 25.31 4.53 2.11
CA ALA A 38 25.45 3.77 0.87
C ALA A 38 24.41 4.14 -0.19
N GLY A 39 23.66 5.23 0.00
CA GLY A 39 22.65 5.74 -0.90
C GLY A 39 21.23 5.61 -0.33
N THR A 40 20.40 6.60 -0.65
CA THR A 40 19.00 6.65 -0.22
C THR A 40 18.09 7.02 -1.38
N VAL A 41 16.81 6.71 -1.22
CA VAL A 41 15.72 7.22 -2.02
C VAL A 41 14.87 8.14 -1.15
N LYS A 42 14.72 9.39 -1.59
CA LYS A 42 13.81 10.34 -0.93
C LYS A 42 12.41 10.22 -1.53
N VAL A 43 11.41 9.95 -0.70
CA VAL A 43 10.00 9.91 -1.12
C VAL A 43 9.30 11.14 -0.56
N THR A 44 8.64 11.89 -1.44
CA THR A 44 7.89 13.10 -1.09
C THR A 44 6.46 12.98 -1.58
N VAL A 45 5.49 13.23 -0.71
CA VAL A 45 4.06 13.20 -1.04
C VAL A 45 3.44 14.56 -0.69
N LYS A 46 2.85 15.24 -1.67
CA LYS A 46 2.04 16.45 -1.44
C LYS A 46 0.61 16.03 -1.15
N VAL A 47 0.19 16.10 0.10
CA VAL A 47 -1.10 15.54 0.55
C VAL A 47 -2.21 16.59 0.46
N PRO A 48 -3.29 16.36 -0.31
CA PRO A 48 -4.46 17.23 -0.34
C PRO A 48 -5.12 17.35 1.04
N GLU A 49 -5.78 18.47 1.31
CA GLU A 49 -6.33 18.82 2.64
C GLU A 49 -7.26 17.74 3.23
N GLU A 50 -8.09 17.11 2.39
CA GLU A 50 -9.06 16.10 2.83
C GLU A 50 -8.48 14.68 2.95
N LEU A 51 -7.21 14.51 2.58
CA LEU A 51 -6.51 13.23 2.55
C LEU A 51 -5.43 13.17 3.64
N ALA A 52 -4.98 11.95 3.90
CA ALA A 52 -3.87 11.65 4.79
C ALA A 52 -2.82 10.81 4.07
N ALA A 53 -1.54 11.03 4.41
CA ALA A 53 -0.46 10.17 3.96
C ALA A 53 -0.64 8.75 4.51
N LYS A 54 -0.40 7.74 3.68
CA LYS A 54 -0.27 6.36 4.13
C LYS A 54 1.13 6.12 4.70
N ASN A 55 1.22 5.19 5.65
CA ASN A 55 2.51 4.61 6.02
C ASN A 55 3.11 3.94 4.79
N MET A 56 4.41 4.10 4.60
CA MET A 56 5.14 3.51 3.49
C MET A 56 5.52 2.08 3.84
N GLN A 57 5.21 1.15 2.95
CA GLN A 57 5.69 -0.23 3.03
C GLN A 57 6.95 -0.33 2.18
N VAL A 58 8.08 -0.61 2.83
CA VAL A 58 9.38 -0.77 2.20
C VAL A 58 9.73 -2.25 2.21
N ILE A 59 9.99 -2.80 1.03
CA ILE A 59 10.38 -4.20 0.86
C ILE A 59 11.82 -4.25 0.37
N TYR A 60 12.64 -4.99 1.12
CA TYR A 60 13.99 -5.39 0.70
C TYR A 60 13.99 -6.83 0.23
N ARG A 61 14.86 -7.14 -0.72
CA ARG A 61 15.11 -8.48 -1.24
C ARG A 61 16.56 -8.89 -1.00
N SER A 62 16.77 -10.18 -0.79
CA SER A 62 18.11 -10.78 -0.74
C SER A 62 18.18 -11.97 -1.67
N THR A 63 19.19 -11.95 -2.56
CA THR A 63 19.58 -13.13 -3.36
C THR A 63 20.53 -14.06 -2.59
N LYS A 64 21.00 -13.63 -1.40
CA LYS A 64 21.92 -14.40 -0.55
C LYS A 64 21.15 -15.24 0.46
N CYS A 65 20.16 -14.65 1.12
CA CYS A 65 19.24 -15.35 1.98
C CYS A 65 18.05 -15.78 1.15
N THR A 66 17.75 -17.07 1.17
CA THR A 66 16.62 -17.65 0.43
C THR A 66 15.57 -18.20 1.39
N THR A 67 14.34 -18.26 0.90
CA THR A 67 13.21 -18.89 1.60
C THR A 67 12.81 -20.14 0.84
N THR A 68 12.81 -21.27 1.56
CA THR A 68 12.36 -22.55 1.04
C THR A 68 10.88 -22.76 1.41
N TYR A 69 10.09 -23.21 0.47
CA TYR A 69 8.66 -23.47 0.64
C TYR A 69 8.24 -24.72 -0.14
N TRP A 70 7.10 -25.28 0.23
CA TRP A 70 6.45 -26.35 -0.50
C TRP A 70 5.41 -25.73 -1.43
N SER A 71 5.48 -26.09 -2.71
CA SER A 71 4.52 -25.63 -3.71
C SER A 71 3.14 -26.21 -3.43
N THR A 72 2.10 -25.39 -3.53
CA THR A 72 0.72 -25.82 -3.35
C THR A 72 0.15 -26.53 -4.59
N LEU A 73 0.86 -26.53 -5.72
CA LEU A 73 0.42 -27.14 -6.98
C LEU A 73 0.76 -28.63 -7.05
N ASP A 74 1.96 -28.98 -6.61
CA ASP A 74 2.57 -30.31 -6.81
C ASP A 74 3.31 -30.82 -5.56
N TRP A 75 3.25 -30.07 -4.44
CA TRP A 75 3.92 -30.41 -3.19
C TRP A 75 5.44 -30.60 -3.34
N GLU A 76 6.06 -29.97 -4.34
CA GLU A 76 7.51 -29.97 -4.48
C GLU A 76 8.17 -28.89 -3.63
N LYS A 77 9.35 -29.21 -3.10
CA LYS A 77 10.17 -28.27 -2.35
C LYS A 77 10.86 -27.29 -3.31
N ARG A 78 10.61 -26.00 -3.15
CA ARG A 78 11.20 -24.93 -3.96
C ARG A 78 11.91 -23.90 -3.09
N THR A 79 12.86 -23.21 -3.69
CA THR A 79 13.61 -22.13 -3.04
C THR A 79 13.51 -20.87 -3.88
N ARG A 80 13.29 -19.74 -3.22
CA ARG A 80 13.27 -18.41 -3.83
C ARG A 80 14.06 -17.42 -2.98
N ASP A 81 14.34 -16.24 -3.54
CA ASP A 81 14.91 -15.13 -2.79
C ASP A 81 14.04 -14.78 -1.57
N SER A 82 14.69 -14.35 -0.50
CA SER A 82 14.00 -13.91 0.71
C SER A 82 13.67 -12.42 0.64
N TYR A 83 12.68 -12.01 1.43
CA TYR A 83 12.19 -10.63 1.49
C TYR A 83 12.06 -10.20 2.95
N ALA A 84 12.36 -8.93 3.22
CA ALA A 84 12.20 -8.30 4.53
C ALA A 84 11.42 -6.99 4.38
N GLY A 85 10.35 -6.85 5.15
CA GLY A 85 9.48 -5.68 5.15
C GLY A 85 9.79 -4.73 6.30
N LEU A 86 9.53 -3.45 6.06
CA LEU A 86 9.69 -2.33 6.99
C LEU A 86 8.54 -1.36 6.74
N GLU A 87 7.91 -0.85 7.80
CA GLU A 87 6.93 0.22 7.69
C GLU A 87 7.56 1.54 8.15
N LEU A 88 7.42 2.58 7.33
CA LEU A 88 7.91 3.94 7.63
C LEU A 88 6.74 4.92 7.64
N GLN A 89 6.65 5.74 8.68
CA GLN A 89 5.72 6.85 8.71
C GLN A 89 6.40 8.08 8.10
N PRO A 90 5.88 8.65 7.01
CA PRO A 90 6.46 9.86 6.45
C PRO A 90 6.19 11.05 7.39
N VAL A 91 7.19 11.93 7.52
CA VAL A 91 7.13 13.07 8.43
C VAL A 91 6.62 14.28 7.66
N ARG A 92 5.64 14.98 8.23
CA ARG A 92 5.13 16.23 7.67
C ARG A 92 6.17 17.32 7.80
N ARG A 93 6.51 17.98 6.70
CA ARG A 93 7.36 19.18 6.72
C ARG A 93 6.60 20.32 7.42
N PRO A 94 7.19 20.98 8.43
CA PRO A 94 6.54 22.05 9.19
C PRO A 94 5.92 23.12 8.29
N GLY A 95 4.68 23.53 8.60
CA GLY A 95 3.97 24.58 7.87
C GLY A 95 3.50 24.24 6.46
N THR A 96 3.64 23.00 5.99
CA THR A 96 3.24 22.59 4.63
C THR A 96 2.35 21.35 4.65
N ASN A 97 1.79 20.96 3.52
CA ASN A 97 1.10 19.68 3.33
C ASN A 97 1.99 18.60 2.69
N VAL A 98 3.31 18.79 2.75
CA VAL A 98 4.29 17.88 2.16
C VAL A 98 4.80 16.91 3.23
N TYR A 99 4.79 15.62 2.90
CA TYR A 99 5.24 14.53 3.76
C TYR A 99 6.47 13.87 3.13
N GLU A 100 7.49 13.60 3.94
CA GLU A 100 8.79 13.13 3.47
C GLU A 100 9.24 11.89 4.23
N ALA A 101 9.85 10.94 3.52
CA ALA A 101 10.57 9.82 4.10
C ALA A 101 11.84 9.55 3.30
N THR A 102 12.85 9.02 3.98
CA THR A 102 14.12 8.61 3.37
C THR A 102 14.30 7.11 3.56
N VAL A 103 14.50 6.40 2.46
CA VAL A 103 14.64 4.94 2.44
C VAL A 103 16.07 4.59 2.05
N ALA A 104 16.76 3.76 2.82
CA ALA A 104 18.09 3.29 2.43
C ALA A 104 17.99 2.34 1.22
N VAL A 105 18.87 2.50 0.23
CA VAL A 105 18.97 1.54 -0.88
C VAL A 105 19.57 0.22 -0.39
N ASN A 106 20.52 0.31 0.54
CA ASN A 106 21.17 -0.83 1.17
C ASN A 106 20.53 -1.11 2.54
N GLY A 107 19.75 -2.18 2.62
CA GLY A 107 19.15 -2.68 3.86
C GLY A 107 20.13 -3.46 4.74
N GLY A 108 21.35 -3.73 4.24
CA GLY A 108 22.47 -4.27 5.00
C GLY A 108 22.22 -5.66 5.60
N GLY A 109 22.78 -5.89 6.79
CA GLY A 109 22.67 -7.16 7.51
C GLY A 109 23.43 -8.33 6.86
N ALA A 110 23.35 -9.51 7.49
CA ALA A 110 24.05 -10.70 6.99
C ALA A 110 23.52 -11.18 5.63
N CYS A 111 22.27 -10.85 5.32
CA CYS A 111 21.59 -11.15 4.07
C CYS A 111 21.90 -10.16 2.94
N ARG A 112 22.63 -9.05 3.20
CA ARG A 112 22.91 -8.04 2.17
C ARG A 112 21.62 -7.55 1.48
N TRP A 113 20.64 -7.18 2.29
CA TRP A 113 19.34 -6.70 1.84
C TRP A 113 19.49 -5.51 0.89
N LYS A 114 18.78 -5.54 -0.24
CA LYS A 114 18.70 -4.44 -1.20
C LYS A 114 17.26 -4.02 -1.40
N LEU A 115 17.03 -2.71 -1.54
CA LEU A 115 15.70 -2.17 -1.77
C LEU A 115 15.10 -2.79 -3.03
N SER A 116 13.93 -3.40 -2.90
CA SER A 116 13.20 -4.02 -4.01
C SER A 116 12.03 -3.14 -4.43
N ASN A 117 11.19 -2.71 -3.49
CA ASN A 117 10.11 -1.78 -3.79
C ASN A 117 9.68 -0.95 -2.58
N VAL A 118 9.01 0.17 -2.87
CA VAL A 118 8.32 0.98 -1.87
C VAL A 118 6.88 1.18 -2.34
N THR A 119 5.92 0.89 -1.46
CA THR A 119 4.51 1.27 -1.61
C THR A 119 4.22 2.45 -0.70
N PHE A 120 3.66 3.51 -1.26
CA PHE A 120 3.28 4.72 -0.55
C PHE A 120 2.00 5.28 -1.17
N GLY A 121 1.44 6.34 -0.59
CA GLY A 121 0.24 6.94 -1.17
C GLY A 121 -0.56 7.79 -0.22
N VAL A 122 -1.82 7.98 -0.59
CA VAL A 122 -2.82 8.72 0.18
C VAL A 122 -4.07 7.87 0.42
N LYS A 123 -4.80 8.22 1.47
CA LYS A 123 -6.15 7.74 1.81
C LYS A 123 -6.97 8.93 2.29
N TYR A 124 -8.27 8.76 2.50
CA TYR A 124 -9.04 9.76 3.24
C TYR A 124 -8.44 10.01 4.63
N GLY A 125 -8.58 11.24 5.13
CA GLY A 125 -8.30 11.55 6.53
C GLY A 125 -9.44 11.08 7.44
N ASP A 126 -10.68 11.39 7.04
CA ASP A 126 -11.89 11.11 7.82
C ASP A 126 -13.05 10.63 6.93
N PRO A 127 -13.36 9.32 6.93
CA PRO A 127 -14.47 8.73 6.18
C PRO A 127 -15.84 9.07 6.74
N SER A 128 -15.94 9.47 8.01
CA SER A 128 -17.23 9.68 8.68
C SER A 128 -18.04 10.83 8.06
N ARG A 129 -17.36 11.75 7.36
CA ARG A 129 -17.99 12.80 6.55
C ARG A 129 -18.90 12.29 5.43
N PHE A 130 -18.76 11.01 5.06
CA PHE A 130 -19.62 10.35 4.06
C PHE A 130 -20.73 9.49 4.68
N GLY A 131 -20.81 9.42 6.02
CA GLY A 131 -21.77 8.64 6.79
C GLY A 131 -21.13 7.87 7.95
N ASP A 132 -21.89 7.64 9.01
CA ASP A 132 -21.40 7.05 10.28
C ASP A 132 -20.79 5.64 10.13
N ASP A 133 -21.25 4.86 9.14
CA ASP A 133 -20.80 3.50 8.86
C ASP A 133 -19.74 3.41 7.75
N VAL A 134 -19.34 4.54 7.15
CA VAL A 134 -18.40 4.56 6.04
C VAL A 134 -16.97 4.29 6.52
N ARG A 135 -16.29 3.38 5.83
CA ARG A 135 -14.89 3.01 6.09
C ARG A 135 -13.97 3.45 4.95
N PHE A 136 -12.66 3.51 5.23
CA PHE A 136 -11.65 3.69 4.19
C PHE A 136 -11.72 2.56 3.17
N GLY A 137 -11.72 2.92 1.90
CA GLY A 137 -11.71 2.00 0.77
C GLY A 137 -10.34 1.87 0.09
N MET A 138 -10.37 1.46 -1.16
CA MET A 138 -9.23 1.24 -2.04
C MET A 138 -8.74 2.53 -2.73
N GLY A 139 -7.57 2.42 -3.38
CA GLY A 139 -7.00 3.45 -4.24
C GLY A 139 -5.98 4.36 -3.55
N GLY A 140 -5.39 5.24 -4.35
CA GLY A 140 -4.37 6.20 -3.90
C GLY A 140 -3.00 5.60 -3.60
N ASN A 141 -2.73 4.35 -3.98
CA ASN A 141 -1.43 3.71 -3.78
C ASN A 141 -0.55 3.83 -5.02
N VAL A 142 0.74 4.07 -4.79
CA VAL A 142 1.80 4.01 -5.79
C VAL A 142 2.84 2.99 -5.31
N VAL A 143 3.30 2.14 -6.22
CA VAL A 143 4.39 1.18 -5.99
C VAL A 143 5.53 1.52 -6.93
N VAL A 144 6.73 1.68 -6.38
CA VAL A 144 7.95 1.88 -7.18
C VAL A 144 8.88 0.71 -6.92
N MET A 145 9.19 -0.03 -7.98
CA MET A 145 10.12 -1.16 -7.99
C MET A 145 11.50 -0.70 -8.43
N PHE A 146 12.53 -1.09 -7.68
CA PHE A 146 13.93 -0.70 -7.86
C PHE A 146 14.81 -1.82 -8.41
N ASP A 147 14.25 -3.01 -8.61
CA ASP A 147 14.89 -4.13 -9.29
C ASP A 147 14.00 -4.68 -10.40
N GLU A 148 14.39 -5.78 -11.04
CA GLU A 148 13.64 -6.43 -12.12
C GLU A 148 12.48 -7.31 -11.64
N THR A 149 12.28 -7.43 -10.33
CA THR A 149 11.28 -8.34 -9.78
C THR A 149 9.97 -7.61 -9.51
N ASP A 150 8.88 -8.33 -9.71
CA ASP A 150 7.55 -7.81 -9.47
C ASP A 150 7.26 -7.72 -7.98
N SER A 151 6.49 -6.70 -7.62
CA SER A 151 5.99 -6.55 -6.25
C SER A 151 4.92 -7.62 -5.94
N ALA A 152 4.50 -7.70 -4.68
CA ALA A 152 3.33 -8.49 -4.30
C ALA A 152 2.03 -8.02 -5.00
N HIS A 153 2.04 -6.82 -5.59
CA HIS A 153 0.95 -6.25 -6.39
C HIS A 153 1.15 -6.45 -7.90
N GLY A 154 2.10 -7.30 -8.31
CA GLY A 154 2.47 -7.57 -9.70
C GLY A 154 3.48 -6.57 -10.27
N GLY A 155 3.75 -6.71 -11.57
CA GLY A 155 4.69 -5.87 -12.32
C GLY A 155 4.18 -4.48 -12.64
N ALA A 156 5.07 -3.69 -13.27
CA ALA A 156 4.79 -2.32 -13.67
C ALA A 156 3.61 -2.25 -14.65
N ASN A 157 2.77 -1.24 -14.48
CA ASN A 157 1.63 -0.95 -15.35
C ASN A 157 1.63 0.52 -15.81
N SER A 158 2.74 1.22 -15.62
CA SER A 158 2.90 2.63 -15.97
C SER A 158 4.34 2.92 -16.35
N GLU A 159 4.52 3.71 -17.40
CA GLU A 159 5.83 4.15 -17.86
C GLU A 159 6.40 5.22 -16.92
N PRO A 160 7.62 5.06 -16.41
CA PRO A 160 8.21 5.99 -15.46
C PRO A 160 8.71 7.25 -16.17
N SER A 161 8.39 8.43 -15.61
CA SER A 161 9.02 9.69 -16.00
C SER A 161 10.11 10.04 -15.00
N VAL A 162 11.36 9.66 -15.33
CA VAL A 162 12.54 9.89 -14.49
C VAL A 162 13.43 10.94 -15.14
N SER A 163 13.73 12.01 -14.40
CA SER A 163 14.65 13.06 -14.88
C SER A 163 16.10 12.57 -14.97
N ALA A 164 16.99 13.36 -15.60
CA ALA A 164 18.42 13.05 -15.65
C ALA A 164 19.05 12.95 -14.25
N GLU A 165 18.50 13.67 -13.27
CA GLU A 165 18.91 13.67 -11.86
C GLU A 165 18.31 12.48 -11.08
N GLY A 166 17.57 11.58 -11.73
CA GLY A 166 16.98 10.41 -11.08
C GLY A 166 15.70 10.71 -10.30
N VAL A 167 14.96 11.77 -10.66
CA VAL A 167 13.71 12.14 -10.00
C VAL A 167 12.53 11.51 -10.73
N LEU A 168 11.82 10.58 -10.09
CA LEU A 168 10.54 10.05 -10.56
C LEU A 168 9.41 11.00 -10.17
N SER A 169 8.75 11.60 -11.16
CA SER A 169 7.58 12.46 -10.93
C SER A 169 6.29 11.70 -11.20
N VAL A 170 5.41 11.66 -10.20
CA VAL A 170 4.09 11.02 -10.27
C VAL A 170 3.03 12.07 -9.98
N LYS A 171 2.22 12.41 -10.99
CA LYS A 171 1.14 13.38 -10.85
C LYS A 171 -0.14 12.74 -11.38
N GLN A 172 -1.18 12.71 -10.56
CA GLN A 172 -2.38 11.96 -10.89
C GLN A 172 -3.64 12.61 -10.34
N ASN A 173 -4.68 12.70 -11.17
CA ASN A 173 -6.00 13.15 -10.75
C ASN A 173 -6.74 12.05 -10.00
N TYR A 174 -7.30 12.39 -8.84
CA TYR A 174 -8.10 11.50 -8.01
C TYR A 174 -9.49 12.08 -7.77
N TYR A 175 -10.49 11.20 -7.81
CA TYR A 175 -11.88 11.53 -7.58
C TYR A 175 -12.45 10.71 -6.40
N PRO A 176 -13.35 11.30 -5.60
CA PRO A 176 -14.05 10.59 -4.55
C PRO A 176 -15.04 9.56 -5.10
N TRP A 177 -15.00 8.33 -4.56
CA TRP A 177 -15.91 7.26 -4.93
C TRP A 177 -16.49 6.56 -3.69
N LEU A 178 -17.75 6.86 -3.36
CA LEU A 178 -18.50 6.17 -2.32
C LEU A 178 -19.12 4.90 -2.90
N MET A 179 -18.72 3.74 -2.39
CA MET A 179 -19.25 2.44 -2.80
C MET A 179 -20.13 1.86 -1.70
N GLU A 180 -21.36 1.50 -2.04
CA GLU A 180 -22.29 0.75 -1.20
C GLU A 180 -22.44 -0.68 -1.70
N TRP A 181 -22.18 -1.63 -0.82
CA TRP A 181 -22.14 -3.07 -1.08
C TRP A 181 -23.16 -3.79 -0.17
N PHE A 182 -23.88 -4.80 -0.68
CA PHE A 182 -24.85 -5.59 0.10
C PHE A 182 -24.52 -7.08 0.27
N ILE A 183 -23.82 -7.70 -0.68
CA ILE A 183 -23.61 -9.17 -0.73
C ILE A 183 -22.56 -9.63 0.29
N GLY A 184 -22.92 -10.46 1.26
CA GLY A 184 -21.99 -10.81 2.35
C GLY A 184 -21.87 -9.72 3.42
N GLY A 185 -22.88 -8.84 3.48
CA GLY A 185 -23.05 -7.80 4.49
C GLY A 185 -23.17 -6.42 3.87
N HIS A 186 -24.02 -5.59 4.46
CA HIS A 186 -24.13 -4.18 4.10
C HIS A 186 -22.88 -3.42 4.55
N ARG A 187 -22.22 -2.74 3.62
CA ARG A 187 -20.98 -1.99 3.84
C ARG A 187 -20.92 -0.77 2.96
N LYS A 188 -20.37 0.33 3.48
CA LYS A 188 -20.02 1.51 2.70
C LYS A 188 -18.53 1.82 2.82
N THR A 189 -17.90 2.14 1.69
CA THR A 189 -16.49 2.51 1.64
C THR A 189 -16.28 3.75 0.80
N ILE A 190 -15.40 4.65 1.25
CA ILE A 190 -14.94 5.77 0.44
C ILE A 190 -13.57 5.45 -0.18
N ASN A 191 -13.55 5.41 -1.50
CA ASN A 191 -12.42 5.02 -2.33
C ASN A 191 -11.85 6.25 -3.05
N LEU A 192 -10.61 6.13 -3.51
CA LEU A 192 -9.98 7.09 -4.42
C LEU A 192 -9.87 6.45 -5.80
N THR A 193 -10.60 6.98 -6.79
CA THR A 193 -10.54 6.50 -8.17
C THR A 193 -9.68 7.41 -9.04
N THR A 194 -9.04 6.84 -10.05
CA THR A 194 -8.09 7.48 -10.96
C THR A 194 -8.07 6.73 -12.31
N ASP A 195 -7.35 7.25 -13.29
CA ASP A 195 -7.14 6.65 -14.62
C ASP A 195 -6.19 5.44 -14.62
N ALA A 196 -6.09 4.74 -13.49
CA ALA A 196 -5.20 3.62 -13.31
C ALA A 196 -5.89 2.53 -12.50
N ASP A 197 -5.23 1.39 -12.39
CA ASP A 197 -5.62 0.36 -11.43
C ASP A 197 -5.49 0.87 -9.98
N ILE A 198 -5.94 0.07 -9.00
CA ILE A 198 -5.88 0.38 -7.57
C ILE A 198 -4.46 0.75 -7.11
N TYR A 199 -3.45 0.18 -7.78
CA TYR A 199 -2.04 0.48 -7.61
C TYR A 199 -1.46 1.00 -8.93
N ILE A 200 -0.88 2.20 -8.88
CA ILE A 200 -0.03 2.72 -9.96
C ILE A 200 1.37 2.18 -9.73
N LYS A 201 1.92 1.43 -10.68
CA LYS A 201 3.14 0.64 -10.50
C LYS A 201 4.18 1.04 -11.53
N TYR A 202 5.30 1.57 -11.04
CA TYR A 202 6.44 1.97 -11.85
C TYR A 202 7.64 1.05 -11.57
N ARG A 203 8.40 0.71 -12.61
CA ARG A 203 9.76 0.17 -12.46
C ARG A 203 10.76 1.29 -12.70
N ALA A 204 11.52 1.67 -11.69
CA ALA A 204 12.45 2.80 -11.75
C ALA A 204 13.74 2.51 -10.95
N PRO A 205 14.60 1.58 -11.42
CA PRO A 205 15.80 1.13 -10.69
C PRO A 205 16.81 2.24 -10.41
N ASN A 206 16.81 3.28 -11.23
CA ASN A 206 17.72 4.41 -11.13
C ASN A 206 17.13 5.61 -10.37
N ALA A 207 15.87 5.54 -9.92
CA ALA A 207 15.29 6.63 -9.16
C ALA A 207 16.03 6.84 -7.83
N ARG A 208 16.29 8.10 -7.51
CA ARG A 208 16.92 8.58 -6.27
C ARG A 208 15.98 9.50 -5.48
N ALA A 209 14.99 10.08 -6.15
CA ALA A 209 13.89 10.77 -5.51
C ALA A 209 12.56 10.38 -6.18
N ILE A 210 11.49 10.41 -5.41
CA ILE A 210 10.13 10.23 -5.88
C ILE A 210 9.30 11.42 -5.39
N HIS A 211 8.62 12.09 -6.31
CA HIS A 211 7.69 13.16 -6.03
C HIS A 211 6.29 12.74 -6.46
N PHE A 212 5.40 12.60 -5.48
CA PHE A 212 4.02 12.25 -5.72
C PHE A 212 3.09 13.43 -5.39
N GLU A 213 2.39 13.90 -6.42
CA GLU A 213 1.36 14.93 -6.36
C GLU A 213 0.00 14.34 -6.77
N PRO A 214 -0.77 13.76 -5.82
CA PRO A 214 -2.18 13.48 -6.04
C PRO A 214 -2.97 14.79 -6.11
N ILE A 215 -3.62 15.04 -7.25
CA ILE A 215 -4.54 16.16 -7.45
C ILE A 215 -5.94 15.66 -7.10
N PHE A 216 -6.46 16.05 -5.95
CA PHE A 216 -7.76 15.58 -5.48
C PHE A 216 -8.88 16.55 -5.83
N HIS A 217 -9.96 16.01 -6.37
CA HIS A 217 -11.13 16.75 -6.85
C HIS A 217 -12.36 16.45 -5.97
N PRO A 218 -12.45 17.02 -4.75
CA PRO A 218 -13.46 16.64 -3.75
C PRO A 218 -14.90 16.91 -4.18
N GLY A 219 -15.12 17.91 -5.03
CA GLY A 219 -16.46 18.29 -5.53
C GLY A 219 -17.09 17.29 -6.49
N PHE A 220 -16.37 16.24 -6.89
CA PHE A 220 -16.78 15.31 -7.95
C PHE A 220 -16.98 13.89 -7.39
N LEU A 221 -17.85 13.77 -6.38
CA LEU A 221 -18.18 12.50 -5.72
C LEU A 221 -19.07 11.62 -6.60
N THR A 222 -18.61 10.40 -6.88
CA THR A 222 -19.45 9.33 -7.45
C THR A 222 -19.96 8.40 -6.36
N LEU A 223 -21.25 8.08 -6.41
CA LEU A 223 -21.84 6.99 -5.64
C LEU A 223 -22.00 5.75 -6.53
N SER A 224 -21.61 4.57 -6.05
CA SER A 224 -21.96 3.31 -6.71
C SER A 224 -22.76 2.41 -5.77
N VAL A 225 -23.88 1.89 -6.26
CA VAL A 225 -24.76 1.00 -5.52
C VAL A 225 -24.72 -0.37 -6.17
N GLN A 226 -24.18 -1.36 -5.45
CA GLN A 226 -24.11 -2.73 -5.92
C GLN A 226 -25.46 -3.45 -5.83
N PRO A 227 -25.64 -4.54 -6.60
CA PRO A 227 -26.85 -5.34 -6.53
C PRO A 227 -26.99 -6.01 -5.16
N LYS A 228 -28.23 -6.11 -4.67
CA LYS A 228 -28.54 -6.78 -3.39
C LYS A 228 -28.40 -8.31 -3.45
N MET A 229 -28.49 -8.88 -4.65
CA MET A 229 -28.39 -10.31 -4.91
C MET A 229 -27.56 -10.55 -6.16
N LYS A 230 -26.70 -11.57 -6.14
CA LYS A 230 -25.92 -11.98 -7.31
C LYS A 230 -26.80 -12.81 -8.26
N ARG A 231 -27.03 -12.28 -9.46
CA ARG A 231 -27.67 -12.98 -10.59
C ARG A 231 -26.86 -12.74 -11.85
N GLU A 232 -27.02 -13.61 -12.84
CA GLU A 232 -26.47 -13.35 -14.17
C GLU A 232 -26.98 -12.00 -14.69
N GLY A 233 -26.08 -11.19 -15.25
CA GLY A 233 -26.40 -9.83 -15.70
C GLY A 233 -26.61 -8.81 -14.57
N SER A 234 -26.21 -9.09 -13.33
CA SER A 234 -26.27 -8.07 -12.28
C SER A 234 -25.30 -6.92 -12.56
N GLU A 235 -25.78 -5.70 -12.33
CA GLU A 235 -25.05 -4.46 -12.62
C GLU A 235 -24.87 -3.64 -11.34
N THR A 236 -23.81 -2.84 -11.32
CA THR A 236 -23.60 -1.78 -10.34
C THR A 236 -24.11 -0.48 -10.95
N ILE A 237 -24.95 0.27 -10.22
CA ILE A 237 -25.44 1.57 -10.69
C ILE A 237 -24.50 2.66 -10.15
N PHE A 238 -23.94 3.46 -11.05
CA PHE A 238 -23.12 4.62 -10.72
C PHE A 238 -23.94 5.90 -10.88
N TYR A 239 -23.88 6.79 -9.89
CA TYR A 239 -24.46 8.13 -9.88
C TYR A 239 -23.33 9.15 -9.87
N TYR A 240 -23.30 10.01 -10.87
CA TYR A 240 -22.23 10.97 -11.12
C TYR A 240 -22.61 12.38 -10.63
N PRO A 241 -21.61 13.28 -10.43
CA PRO A 241 -21.83 14.63 -9.90
C PRO A 241 -22.73 15.52 -10.75
N ASP A 242 -22.84 15.25 -12.05
CA ASP A 242 -23.72 15.98 -12.98
C ASP A 242 -25.18 15.53 -12.92
N GLY A 243 -25.52 14.61 -12.01
CA GLY A 243 -26.86 14.02 -11.88
C GLY A 243 -27.11 12.86 -12.84
N SER A 244 -26.16 12.51 -13.72
CA SER A 244 -26.30 11.35 -14.59
C SER A 244 -26.11 10.04 -13.82
N SER A 245 -26.71 8.96 -14.31
CA SER A 245 -26.50 7.62 -13.78
C SER A 245 -26.24 6.61 -14.90
N ARG A 246 -25.40 5.61 -14.63
CA ARG A 246 -25.11 4.53 -15.60
C ARG A 246 -24.97 3.17 -14.91
N PRO A 247 -25.55 2.10 -15.48
CA PRO A 247 -25.20 0.75 -15.08
C PRO A 247 -23.84 0.36 -15.67
N GLU A 248 -23.06 -0.39 -14.89
CA GLU A 248 -21.83 -1.04 -15.33
C GLU A 248 -21.82 -2.47 -14.79
N PRO A 249 -20.95 -3.37 -15.31
CA PRO A 249 -20.82 -4.71 -14.78
C PRO A 249 -20.63 -4.77 -13.26
N TYR A 250 -21.10 -5.86 -12.64
CA TYR A 250 -20.89 -6.11 -11.22
C TYR A 250 -19.41 -6.00 -10.83
N LEU A 251 -19.13 -5.24 -9.75
CA LEU A 251 -17.78 -4.95 -9.21
C LEU A 251 -16.87 -4.06 -10.07
N ASP A 252 -17.41 -3.39 -11.08
CA ASP A 252 -16.62 -2.39 -11.81
C ASP A 252 -16.33 -1.14 -10.96
N LYS A 253 -15.49 -0.25 -11.49
CA LYS A 253 -15.13 1.05 -10.91
C LYS A 253 -15.72 2.21 -11.73
N PRO A 254 -15.84 3.43 -11.16
CA PRO A 254 -16.29 4.58 -11.91
C PRO A 254 -15.37 4.83 -13.10
N ARG A 255 -15.95 5.17 -14.25
CA ARG A 255 -15.17 5.52 -15.44
C ARG A 255 -14.47 6.85 -15.19
N PHE A 256 -13.14 6.82 -15.11
CA PHE A 256 -12.32 8.02 -14.93
C PHE A 256 -12.61 9.09 -15.99
N LYS A 257 -12.72 8.69 -17.26
CA LYS A 257 -13.03 9.61 -18.36
C LYS A 257 -14.34 10.37 -18.13
N THR A 258 -15.40 9.70 -17.67
CA THR A 258 -16.70 10.34 -17.37
C THR A 258 -16.53 11.43 -16.31
N LEU A 259 -15.83 11.11 -15.21
CA LEU A 259 -15.55 12.08 -14.15
C LEU A 259 -14.72 13.27 -14.63
N GLN A 260 -13.71 12.99 -15.47
CA GLN A 260 -12.87 13.99 -16.08
C GLN A 260 -13.66 14.93 -17.00
N ASP A 261 -14.52 14.38 -17.86
CA ASP A 261 -15.37 15.15 -18.77
C ASP A 261 -16.34 16.05 -17.98
N ILE A 262 -17.00 15.51 -16.95
CA ILE A 262 -17.90 16.27 -16.05
C ILE A 262 -17.15 17.42 -15.38
N ARG A 263 -15.96 17.14 -14.83
CA ARG A 263 -15.13 18.16 -14.18
C ARG A 263 -14.76 19.29 -15.14
N MET A 264 -14.22 18.95 -16.31
CA MET A 264 -13.79 19.94 -17.30
C MET A 264 -14.97 20.79 -17.80
N ALA A 265 -16.15 20.20 -18.01
CA ALA A 265 -17.34 20.93 -18.42
C ALA A 265 -17.83 21.91 -17.31
N THR A 266 -17.80 21.45 -16.06
CA THR A 266 -18.18 22.28 -14.90
C THR A 266 -17.22 23.46 -14.71
N GLU A 267 -15.91 23.21 -14.76
CA GLU A 267 -14.88 24.23 -14.60
C GLU A 267 -14.85 25.24 -15.75
N ALA A 268 -15.20 24.84 -16.97
CA ALA A 268 -15.28 25.75 -18.13
C ALA A 268 -16.52 26.66 -18.10
N SER A 269 -17.51 26.36 -17.26
CA SER A 269 -18.75 27.12 -17.11
C SER A 269 -18.67 28.22 -16.03
N HIS A 270 -17.49 28.38 -15.42
CA HIS A 270 -17.17 29.36 -14.36
C HIS A 270 -16.00 30.24 -14.79
#